data_AF-A0A8T1U1B8-F1
#
_entry.id   AF-A0A8T1U1B8-F1
#
_cell.length_a   1.000
_cell.length_b   1.000
_cell.length_c   1.000
_cell.angle_alpha   90.00
_cell.angle_beta   90.00
_cell.angle_gamma   90.00
#
_symmetry.space_group_name_H-M   'P 1'
#
loop_
_entity.id
_entity.type
_entity.pdbx_description
1 polymer ?
#
loop_
_entity_poly.entity_id
_entity_poly.type
_entity_poly.pdbx_seq_one_letter_code
_entity_poly.pdbx_strand_id
1 'polypeptide(L)'
;MNTCEVQDVASLRPADHISIWDTSRWPFRYTHHGIVFTAGGSKDDISIAHVWSRKTGLRESQADSKFQLTSLTEFLNGRPLPDMRRVQYNSSLVAEASSFLGEVHRTHADAPPVVLARCRFLLGLGVGWSKQLLSRTETKVPFLTASTKSAQALERLQLQLLGIREVAKQRNKKLEDLAGKRVYLQLKDTGKFAKRFGDELYLVQDDPSEKDWAFRQRPTALRLGVRVQAYNCVRVEFEDYEKPGNVLYASSSGLKLTRRRKMQFKRWFQFELGWDGELQSLRHRRWFVGAQTRDGLLRPFISRDKAATFKIVDADDMDAQSPVIEPSSSDSEDSSYPTAPVIKRAESAPELEHSNDNEDGDSS
;
A
#
# COMPACT_ATOMS: atom_id res chain seq x y z
N MET A 1 6.02 -29.18 17.30
CA MET A 1 4.69 -29.25 16.65
C MET A 1 4.34 -30.73 16.54
N ASN A 2 3.27 -31.19 17.17
CA ASN A 2 2.86 -32.59 17.05
C ASN A 2 2.27 -32.79 15.65
N THR A 3 2.91 -33.61 14.81
CA THR A 3 2.48 -33.84 13.43
C THR A 3 2.62 -35.30 13.05
N CYS A 4 1.67 -35.85 12.29
CA CYS A 4 1.75 -37.19 11.74
C CYS A 4 1.96 -37.17 10.22
N GLU A 5 2.62 -38.19 9.69
CA GLU A 5 2.69 -38.41 8.25
C GLU A 5 1.30 -38.68 7.68
N VAL A 6 1.02 -38.18 6.48
CA VAL A 6 -0.22 -38.45 5.76
C VAL A 6 0.05 -39.60 4.80
N GLN A 7 -0.49 -40.79 5.10
CA GLN A 7 -0.32 -41.96 4.25
C GLN A 7 -1.36 -42.03 3.11
N ASP A 8 -2.59 -41.60 3.40
CA ASP A 8 -3.69 -41.56 2.45
C ASP A 8 -4.32 -40.16 2.41
N VAL A 9 -4.49 -39.63 1.20
CA VAL A 9 -5.05 -38.29 0.98
C VAL A 9 -6.55 -38.24 1.25
N ALA A 10 -7.28 -39.35 1.09
CA ALA A 10 -8.72 -39.42 1.41
C ALA A 10 -8.99 -39.31 2.92
N SER A 11 -7.96 -39.52 3.75
CA SER A 11 -8.03 -39.30 5.21
C SER A 11 -8.07 -37.83 5.61
N LEU A 12 -7.78 -36.91 4.69
CA LEU A 12 -7.81 -35.48 4.95
C LEU A 12 -9.25 -35.00 5.16
N ARG A 13 -9.41 -34.06 6.10
CA ARG A 13 -10.70 -33.45 6.42
C ARG A 13 -10.63 -31.93 6.22
N PRO A 14 -11.76 -31.28 5.91
CA PRO A 14 -11.80 -29.82 5.85
C PRO A 14 -11.27 -29.21 7.15
N ALA A 15 -10.46 -28.17 7.00
CA ALA A 15 -9.69 -27.48 8.04
C ALA A 15 -8.47 -28.24 8.62
N ASP A 16 -8.11 -29.41 8.11
CA ASP A 16 -6.84 -30.04 8.49
C ASP A 16 -5.67 -29.11 8.13
N HIS A 17 -4.82 -28.83 9.10
CA HIS A 17 -3.59 -28.08 8.87
C HIS A 17 -2.51 -29.06 8.43
N ILE A 18 -2.01 -28.85 7.21
CA ILE A 18 -0.96 -29.64 6.60
C ILE A 18 0.31 -28.80 6.41
N SER A 19 1.45 -29.46 6.50
CA SER A 19 2.75 -28.86 6.24
C SER A 19 3.59 -29.82 5.42
N ILE A 20 4.50 -29.30 4.60
CA ILE A 20 5.46 -30.13 3.86
C ILE A 20 6.84 -29.88 4.45
N TRP A 21 7.50 -30.94 4.90
CA TRP A 21 8.86 -30.89 5.41
C TRP A 21 9.83 -31.09 4.25
N ASP A 22 10.44 -30.01 3.78
CA ASP A 22 11.49 -30.12 2.76
C ASP A 22 12.83 -30.49 3.42
N THR A 23 13.27 -31.73 3.21
CA THR A 23 14.54 -32.26 3.71
C THR A 23 15.73 -31.90 2.81
N SER A 24 15.50 -31.32 1.63
CA SER A 24 16.55 -31.03 0.64
C SER A 24 17.41 -29.79 0.97
N ARG A 25 17.08 -29.02 2.01
CA ARG A 25 17.78 -27.79 2.39
C ARG A 25 18.27 -27.83 3.85
N TRP A 26 19.34 -28.55 4.12
CA TRP A 26 20.05 -28.44 5.40
C TRP A 26 20.77 -27.08 5.50
N PRO A 27 20.81 -26.39 6.66
CA PRO A 27 20.28 -26.76 7.99
C PRO A 27 18.84 -26.30 8.28
N PHE A 28 18.14 -25.70 7.30
CA PHE A 28 16.79 -25.14 7.48
C PHE A 28 15.72 -25.97 6.77
N ARG A 29 15.00 -26.83 7.53
CA ARG A 29 13.79 -27.50 7.04
C ARG A 29 12.76 -26.45 6.63
N TYR A 30 12.59 -26.22 5.34
CA TYR A 30 11.57 -25.29 4.85
C TYR A 30 10.19 -25.95 5.00
N THR A 31 9.36 -25.38 5.87
CA THR A 31 7.99 -25.82 6.07
C THR A 31 7.04 -24.97 5.23
N HIS A 32 6.43 -25.60 4.23
CA HIS A 32 5.34 -24.99 3.47
C HIS A 32 4.01 -25.41 4.09
N HIS A 33 3.18 -24.46 4.49
CA HIS A 33 1.95 -24.74 5.25
C HIS A 33 0.71 -24.46 4.41
N GLY A 34 -0.36 -25.23 4.65
CA GLY A 34 -1.66 -25.05 4.03
C GLY A 34 -2.78 -25.62 4.87
N ILE A 35 -4.01 -25.21 4.54
CA ILE A 35 -5.24 -25.71 5.15
C ILE A 35 -6.04 -26.46 4.09
N VAL A 36 -6.51 -27.66 4.41
CA VAL A 36 -7.46 -28.38 3.55
C VAL A 36 -8.77 -27.59 3.49
N PHE A 37 -9.07 -26.98 2.36
CA PHE A 37 -10.25 -26.16 2.16
C PHE A 37 -11.46 -27.00 1.75
N THR A 38 -11.24 -27.99 0.88
CA THR A 38 -12.23 -29.00 0.49
C THR A 38 -11.53 -30.35 0.41
N ALA A 39 -12.13 -31.37 1.03
CA ALA A 39 -11.63 -32.74 0.97
C ALA A 39 -12.15 -33.45 -0.29
N GLY A 40 -11.49 -34.53 -0.69
CA GLY A 40 -11.78 -35.28 -1.91
C GLY A 40 -11.15 -36.67 -1.88
N GLY A 41 -11.44 -37.49 -2.88
CA GLY A 41 -10.92 -38.87 -2.99
C GLY A 41 -9.52 -38.96 -3.59
N SER A 42 -9.12 -37.98 -4.38
CA SER A 42 -7.79 -37.90 -5.02
C SER A 42 -7.07 -36.58 -4.70
N LYS A 43 -5.78 -36.49 -5.07
CA LYS A 43 -4.99 -35.26 -4.87
C LYS A 43 -5.52 -34.06 -5.67
N ASP A 44 -6.15 -34.31 -6.82
CA ASP A 44 -6.67 -33.23 -7.65
C ASP A 44 -8.06 -32.75 -7.18
N ASP A 45 -8.81 -33.62 -6.50
CA ASP A 45 -10.11 -33.28 -5.91
C ASP A 45 -9.99 -32.50 -4.58
N ILE A 46 -8.83 -32.56 -3.94
CA ILE A 46 -8.57 -31.88 -2.67
C ILE A 46 -8.06 -30.47 -2.94
N SER A 47 -8.76 -29.46 -2.42
CA SER A 47 -8.32 -28.07 -2.52
C SER A 47 -7.64 -27.60 -1.24
N ILE A 48 -6.49 -26.94 -1.40
CA ILE A 48 -5.67 -26.43 -0.30
C ILE A 48 -5.65 -24.91 -0.33
N ALA A 49 -6.04 -24.28 0.78
CA ALA A 49 -5.91 -22.85 1.00
C ALA A 49 -4.55 -22.53 1.63
N HIS A 50 -3.72 -21.78 0.93
CA HIS A 50 -2.39 -21.44 1.43
C HIS A 50 -1.80 -20.20 0.74
N VAL A 51 -0.71 -19.70 1.31
CA VAL A 51 0.11 -18.67 0.64
C VAL A 51 1.00 -19.38 -0.37
N TRP A 52 0.76 -19.14 -1.66
CA TRP A 52 1.58 -19.72 -2.72
C TRP A 52 2.81 -18.84 -2.99
N SER A 53 3.97 -19.47 -3.09
CA SER A 53 5.18 -18.85 -3.63
C SER A 53 5.92 -19.87 -4.49
N ARG A 54 6.41 -19.46 -5.67
CA ARG A 54 7.22 -20.35 -6.53
C ARG A 54 8.52 -20.73 -5.82
N LYS A 55 8.95 -21.99 -6.00
CA LYS A 55 10.19 -22.56 -5.40
C LYS A 55 11.47 -21.89 -5.93
N THR A 56 11.43 -21.33 -7.14
CA THR A 56 12.53 -20.66 -7.82
C THR A 56 12.32 -19.15 -7.88
N GLY A 57 13.40 -18.38 -7.89
CA GLY A 57 13.36 -16.91 -7.99
C GLY A 57 12.82 -16.22 -6.73
N LEU A 58 13.53 -16.32 -5.58
CA LEU A 58 13.07 -15.83 -4.27
C LEU A 58 12.48 -14.40 -4.26
N ARG A 59 13.08 -13.47 -5.03
CA ARG A 59 12.58 -12.08 -5.13
C ARG A 59 11.29 -11.97 -5.95
N GLU A 60 11.14 -12.78 -6.99
CA GLU A 60 9.96 -12.83 -7.85
C GLU A 60 8.83 -13.61 -7.16
N SER A 61 9.15 -14.69 -6.45
CA SER A 61 8.18 -15.51 -5.71
C SER A 61 7.57 -14.78 -4.51
N GLN A 62 8.34 -13.92 -3.83
CA GLN A 62 7.81 -12.99 -2.83
C GLN A 62 6.96 -11.87 -3.45
N ALA A 63 7.26 -11.47 -4.69
CA ALA A 63 6.48 -10.46 -5.41
C ALA A 63 5.08 -10.96 -5.76
N ASP A 64 4.95 -12.25 -6.07
CA ASP A 64 3.70 -12.91 -6.48
C ASP A 64 3.02 -13.71 -5.36
N SER A 65 3.51 -13.60 -4.13
CA SER A 65 2.93 -14.31 -2.98
C SER A 65 1.50 -13.86 -2.72
N LYS A 66 0.55 -14.77 -2.92
CA LYS A 66 -0.88 -14.56 -2.70
C LYS A 66 -1.49 -15.74 -1.95
N PHE A 67 -2.53 -15.47 -1.17
CA PHE A 67 -3.36 -16.52 -0.63
C PHE A 67 -4.28 -17.03 -1.74
N GLN A 68 -4.24 -18.32 -2.03
CA GLN A 68 -5.02 -18.92 -3.10
C GLN A 68 -5.46 -20.34 -2.75
N LEU A 69 -6.37 -20.87 -3.56
CA LEU A 69 -6.69 -22.29 -3.61
C LEU A 69 -5.88 -22.94 -4.73
N THR A 70 -5.25 -24.07 -4.41
CA THR A 70 -4.64 -24.97 -5.40
C THR A 70 -5.12 -26.39 -5.17
N SER A 71 -4.91 -27.29 -6.12
CA SER A 71 -5.05 -28.72 -5.82
C SER A 71 -3.98 -29.17 -4.82
N LEU A 72 -4.15 -30.34 -4.21
CA LEU A 72 -3.11 -30.93 -3.37
C LEU A 72 -1.87 -31.30 -4.20
N THR A 73 -2.06 -31.73 -5.46
CA THR A 73 -0.96 -31.98 -6.41
C THR A 73 -0.10 -30.73 -6.61
N GLU A 74 -0.75 -29.60 -6.88
CA GLU A 74 -0.06 -28.31 -7.03
C GLU A 74 0.61 -27.89 -5.73
N PHE A 75 -0.08 -28.01 -4.57
CA PHE A 75 0.48 -27.67 -3.26
C PHE A 75 1.77 -28.45 -2.94
N LEU A 76 1.79 -29.74 -3.27
CA LEU A 76 2.98 -30.60 -3.13
C LEU A 76 4.11 -30.16 -4.06
N ASN A 77 3.78 -29.60 -5.23
CA ASN A 77 4.74 -29.03 -6.19
C ASN A 77 5.90 -30.00 -6.50
N GLY A 78 5.54 -31.24 -6.84
CA GLY A 78 6.49 -32.33 -7.16
C GLY A 78 7.10 -33.03 -5.95
N ARG A 79 6.73 -32.67 -4.71
CA ARG A 79 7.20 -33.35 -3.49
C ARG A 79 6.41 -34.63 -3.22
N PRO A 80 7.07 -35.69 -2.71
CA PRO A 80 6.40 -36.95 -2.40
C PRO A 80 5.46 -36.79 -1.19
N LEU A 81 4.39 -37.60 -1.15
CA LEU A 81 3.39 -37.55 -0.08
C LEU A 81 3.99 -37.84 1.32
N PRO A 82 4.99 -38.73 1.48
CA PRO A 82 5.72 -38.93 2.73
C PRO A 82 6.44 -37.70 3.30
N ASP A 83 6.60 -36.60 2.55
CA ASP A 83 7.11 -35.33 3.09
C ASP A 83 6.01 -34.48 3.74
N MET A 84 4.74 -34.84 3.52
CA MET A 84 3.59 -34.14 4.05
C MET A 84 3.26 -34.61 5.46
N ARG A 85 2.98 -33.64 6.31
CA ARG A 85 2.67 -33.81 7.72
C ARG A 85 1.35 -33.11 8.03
N ARG A 86 0.41 -33.82 8.65
CA ARG A 86 -0.80 -33.23 9.23
C ARG A 86 -0.53 -32.87 10.68
N VAL A 87 -0.87 -31.64 11.07
CA VAL A 87 -0.77 -31.19 12.46
C VAL A 87 -1.84 -31.91 13.29
N GLN A 88 -1.39 -32.54 14.37
CA GLN A 88 -2.27 -33.19 15.33
C GLN A 88 -2.54 -32.24 16.49
N TYR A 89 -3.82 -32.06 16.81
CA TYR A 89 -4.27 -31.26 17.94
C TYR A 89 -4.79 -32.19 19.04
N ASN A 90 -4.23 -32.10 20.24
CA ASN A 90 -4.73 -32.84 21.39
C ASN A 90 -6.00 -32.16 21.94
N SER A 91 -7.06 -32.94 22.16
CA SER A 91 -8.38 -32.46 22.61
C SER A 91 -8.75 -33.03 23.98
N SER A 92 -8.05 -32.65 25.04
CA SER A 92 -8.50 -32.94 26.41
C SER A 92 -8.66 -31.66 27.22
N LEU A 93 -9.81 -31.55 27.92
CA LEU A 93 -10.16 -30.43 28.81
C LEU A 93 -9.24 -30.34 30.04
N VAL A 94 -8.58 -31.43 30.43
CA VAL A 94 -7.65 -31.49 31.57
C VAL A 94 -6.27 -30.88 31.22
N ALA A 95 -5.95 -30.72 29.93
CA ALA A 95 -4.62 -30.32 29.48
C ALA A 95 -4.42 -28.80 29.26
N GLU A 96 -5.45 -27.96 29.38
CA GLU A 96 -5.32 -26.50 29.28
C GLU A 96 -4.30 -25.92 30.30
N ALA A 97 -4.17 -26.57 31.47
CA ALA A 97 -3.21 -26.20 32.50
C ALA A 97 -1.73 -26.54 32.15
N SER A 98 -1.48 -27.39 31.15
CA SER A 98 -0.13 -27.88 30.80
C SER A 98 0.50 -27.13 29.61
N SER A 99 -0.13 -26.05 29.14
CA SER A 99 0.25 -25.25 27.96
C SER A 99 1.66 -24.63 27.99
N PHE A 100 2.40 -24.74 29.10
CA PHE A 100 3.79 -24.29 29.25
C PHE A 100 4.84 -25.18 28.55
N LEU A 101 4.50 -26.38 28.07
CA LEU A 101 5.46 -27.36 27.54
C LEU A 101 5.51 -27.48 26.00
N GLY A 102 4.88 -26.57 25.25
CA GLY A 102 5.03 -26.51 23.79
C GLY A 102 4.17 -27.49 22.99
N GLU A 103 3.10 -28.01 23.58
CA GLU A 103 2.07 -28.80 22.89
C GLU A 103 1.11 -27.90 22.08
N VAL A 104 0.71 -28.37 20.89
CA VAL A 104 -0.22 -27.64 20.00
C VAL A 104 -1.64 -28.09 20.32
N HIS A 105 -2.31 -27.33 21.19
CA HIS A 105 -3.70 -27.59 21.55
C HIS A 105 -4.66 -26.95 20.56
N ARG A 106 -5.82 -27.58 20.37
CA ARG A 106 -6.93 -26.95 19.62
C ARG A 106 -7.49 -25.84 20.50
N THR A 107 -7.07 -24.61 20.23
CA THR A 107 -7.78 -23.47 20.79
C THR A 107 -9.10 -23.32 20.04
N HIS A 108 -10.03 -22.55 20.60
CA HIS A 108 -11.25 -22.22 19.88
C HIS A 108 -11.02 -21.51 18.53
N ALA A 109 -9.85 -20.91 18.32
CA ALA A 109 -9.44 -20.32 17.05
C ALA A 109 -9.09 -21.37 15.96
N ASP A 110 -8.87 -22.63 16.37
CA ASP A 110 -8.52 -23.77 15.50
C ASP A 110 -9.73 -24.65 15.16
N ALA A 111 -10.94 -24.21 15.53
CA ALA A 111 -12.18 -24.91 15.18
C ALA A 111 -12.37 -24.94 13.65
N PRO A 112 -12.73 -26.09 13.04
CA PRO A 112 -12.78 -26.22 11.59
C PRO A 112 -13.60 -25.14 10.85
N PRO A 113 -14.81 -24.77 11.31
CA PRO A 113 -15.58 -23.75 10.60
C PRO A 113 -14.99 -22.34 10.76
N VAL A 114 -14.26 -22.06 11.86
CA VAL A 114 -13.52 -20.79 12.07
C VAL A 114 -12.34 -20.70 11.11
N VAL A 115 -11.55 -21.77 11.01
CA VAL A 115 -10.39 -21.85 10.12
C VAL A 115 -10.81 -21.71 8.65
N LEU A 116 -11.88 -22.38 8.24
CA LEU A 116 -12.41 -22.26 6.87
C LEU A 116 -12.99 -20.86 6.60
N ALA A 117 -13.66 -20.24 7.57
CA ALA A 117 -14.14 -18.86 7.44
C ALA A 117 -12.98 -17.87 7.25
N ARG A 118 -11.88 -18.05 7.99
CA ARG A 118 -10.64 -17.26 7.80
C ARG A 118 -10.02 -17.49 6.44
N CYS A 119 -10.00 -18.74 5.95
CA CYS A 119 -9.52 -19.03 4.59
C CYS A 119 -10.39 -18.32 3.54
N ARG A 120 -11.72 -18.36 3.66
CA ARG A 120 -12.64 -17.64 2.76
C ARG A 120 -12.40 -16.12 2.78
N PHE A 121 -12.16 -15.56 3.97
CA PHE A 121 -11.79 -14.16 4.13
C PHE A 121 -10.48 -13.85 3.39
N LEU A 122 -9.42 -14.63 3.62
CA LEU A 122 -8.11 -14.45 3.01
C LEU A 122 -8.13 -14.65 1.48
N LEU A 123 -8.95 -15.57 0.96
CA LEU A 123 -9.19 -15.72 -0.48
C LEU A 123 -9.90 -14.51 -1.07
N GLY A 124 -10.76 -13.88 -0.28
CA GLY A 124 -11.31 -12.57 -0.61
C GLY A 124 -10.22 -11.51 -0.73
N LEU A 125 -9.24 -11.48 0.17
CA LEU A 125 -8.25 -10.40 0.27
C LEU A 125 -7.15 -10.37 -0.82
N GLY A 126 -7.35 -10.99 -1.99
CA GLY A 126 -6.49 -10.81 -3.16
C GLY A 126 -4.98 -11.02 -2.93
N VAL A 127 -4.16 -10.47 -3.82
CA VAL A 127 -2.69 -10.62 -3.80
C VAL A 127 -2.07 -9.59 -2.86
N GLY A 128 -1.37 -10.05 -1.81
CA GLY A 128 -0.45 -9.21 -1.01
C GLY A 128 -0.75 -9.07 0.48
N TRP A 129 -1.95 -9.42 0.97
CA TRP A 129 -2.40 -8.96 2.29
C TRP A 129 -2.81 -10.04 3.30
N SER A 130 -2.25 -11.25 3.18
CA SER A 130 -2.63 -12.37 4.05
C SER A 130 -2.04 -12.35 5.47
N LYS A 131 -1.04 -11.50 5.77
CA LYS A 131 -0.34 -11.52 7.09
C LYS A 131 -0.74 -10.44 8.10
N GLN A 132 -1.31 -9.30 7.68
CA GLN A 132 -1.46 -8.13 8.57
C GLN A 132 -2.89 -7.68 8.89
N LEU A 133 -3.91 -8.18 8.19
CA LEU A 133 -5.31 -7.83 8.51
C LEU A 133 -5.83 -8.56 9.77
N LEU A 134 -5.17 -9.64 10.18
CA LEU A 134 -5.50 -10.42 11.38
C LEU A 134 -5.23 -9.69 12.70
N SER A 135 -4.43 -8.61 12.70
CA SER A 135 -4.11 -7.86 13.91
C SER A 135 -4.94 -6.57 14.10
N ARG A 136 -5.76 -6.18 13.12
CA ARG A 136 -6.47 -4.89 13.13
C ARG A 136 -7.97 -5.00 13.40
N THR A 137 -8.57 -6.15 13.15
CA THR A 137 -9.99 -6.34 13.46
C THR A 137 -10.11 -6.91 14.88
N GLU A 138 -10.76 -6.17 15.78
CA GLU A 138 -11.28 -6.68 17.07
C GLU A 138 -12.39 -7.75 16.88
N THR A 139 -12.47 -8.40 15.72
CA THR A 139 -13.40 -9.49 15.47
C THR A 139 -12.89 -10.74 16.16
N LYS A 140 -13.29 -10.88 17.44
CA LYS A 140 -13.46 -12.20 18.07
C LYS A 140 -14.35 -13.01 17.13
N VAL A 141 -13.74 -13.89 16.33
CA VAL A 141 -14.51 -14.81 15.48
C VAL A 141 -15.39 -15.64 16.42
N PRO A 142 -16.71 -15.62 16.26
CA PRO A 142 -17.61 -16.31 17.17
C PRO A 142 -17.28 -17.80 17.18
N PHE A 143 -17.10 -18.30 18.40
CA PHE A 143 -16.69 -19.64 18.74
C PHE A 143 -17.75 -20.61 18.21
N LEU A 144 -17.37 -21.50 17.29
CA LEU A 144 -18.26 -22.51 16.73
C LEU A 144 -18.20 -23.77 17.60
N THR A 145 -18.98 -23.81 18.68
CA THR A 145 -19.61 -25.07 19.07
C THR A 145 -20.58 -25.46 17.94
N ALA A 146 -20.95 -26.73 17.76
CA ALA A 146 -21.94 -27.14 16.76
C ALA A 146 -23.36 -26.68 17.19
N SER A 147 -23.55 -25.39 17.37
CA SER A 147 -24.78 -24.76 17.85
C SER A 147 -25.40 -23.93 16.72
N THR A 148 -26.73 -23.84 16.71
CA THR A 148 -27.47 -22.96 15.81
C THR A 148 -27.03 -21.49 15.92
N LYS A 149 -26.62 -21.04 17.11
CA LYS A 149 -26.14 -19.66 17.35
C LYS A 149 -24.86 -19.34 16.59
N SER A 150 -23.95 -20.29 16.47
CA SER A 150 -22.67 -20.09 15.79
C SER A 150 -22.80 -20.20 14.27
N ALA A 151 -23.73 -21.03 13.77
CA ALA A 151 -24.10 -21.03 12.36
C ALA A 151 -24.68 -19.66 11.93
N GLN A 152 -25.58 -19.08 12.74
CA GLN A 152 -26.11 -17.74 12.52
C GLN A 152 -25.01 -16.67 12.57
N ALA A 153 -24.05 -16.79 13.49
CA ALA A 153 -22.95 -15.84 13.59
C ALA A 153 -21.99 -15.93 12.38
N LEU A 154 -21.78 -17.13 11.84
CA LEU A 154 -21.03 -17.35 10.60
C LEU A 154 -21.76 -16.77 9.38
N GLU A 155 -23.07 -16.97 9.28
CA GLU A 155 -23.90 -16.39 8.23
C GLU A 155 -23.87 -14.85 8.27
N ARG A 156 -24.01 -14.26 9.46
CA ARG A 156 -23.86 -12.82 9.66
C ARG A 156 -22.49 -12.31 9.20
N LEU A 157 -21.41 -13.03 9.53
CA LEU A 157 -20.06 -12.68 9.10
C LEU A 157 -19.92 -12.78 7.57
N GLN A 158 -20.49 -13.80 6.94
CA GLN A 158 -20.50 -13.91 5.47
C GLN A 158 -21.25 -12.75 4.81
N LEU A 159 -22.42 -12.37 5.33
CA LEU A 159 -23.18 -11.22 4.85
C LEU A 159 -22.38 -9.91 5.01
N GLN A 160 -21.70 -9.74 6.15
CA GLN A 160 -20.81 -8.58 6.35
C GLN A 160 -19.66 -8.55 5.34
N LEU A 161 -19.03 -9.70 5.04
CA LEU A 161 -17.97 -9.79 4.04
C LEU A 161 -18.46 -9.47 2.63
N LEU A 162 -19.66 -9.95 2.27
CA LEU A 162 -20.29 -9.60 1.00
C LEU A 162 -20.54 -8.09 0.91
N GLY A 163 -21.07 -7.48 1.98
CA GLY A 163 -21.26 -6.03 2.07
C GLY A 163 -19.96 -5.24 1.88
N ILE A 164 -18.89 -5.64 2.58
CA ILE A 164 -17.56 -5.02 2.42
C ILE A 164 -17.07 -5.16 0.97
N ARG A 165 -17.23 -6.33 0.36
CA ARG A 165 -16.82 -6.57 -1.03
C ARG A 165 -17.58 -5.69 -2.01
N GLU A 166 -18.88 -5.52 -1.84
CA GLU A 166 -19.68 -4.68 -2.73
C GLU A 166 -19.32 -3.19 -2.57
N VAL A 167 -19.12 -2.71 -1.34
CA VAL A 167 -18.61 -1.35 -1.09
C VAL A 167 -17.25 -1.15 -1.76
N ALA A 168 -16.37 -2.15 -1.70
CA ALA A 168 -15.06 -2.12 -2.36
C ALA A 168 -15.19 -1.97 -3.88
N LYS A 169 -16.02 -2.81 -4.50
CA LYS A 169 -16.26 -2.79 -5.94
C LYS A 169 -16.85 -1.45 -6.39
N GLN A 170 -17.78 -0.89 -5.64
CA GLN A 170 -18.34 0.42 -5.92
C GLN A 170 -17.29 1.53 -5.85
N ARG A 171 -16.41 1.50 -4.85
CA ARG A 171 -15.28 2.46 -4.76
C ARG A 171 -14.31 2.29 -5.93
N ASN A 172 -13.99 1.05 -6.31
CA ASN A 172 -13.10 0.79 -7.44
C ASN A 172 -13.71 1.26 -8.75
N LYS A 173 -15.02 1.07 -8.95
CA LYS A 173 -15.73 1.58 -10.13
C LYS A 173 -15.63 3.10 -10.22
N LYS A 174 -15.92 3.82 -9.12
CA LYS A 174 -15.75 5.29 -9.05
C LYS A 174 -14.32 5.72 -9.38
N LEU A 175 -13.32 4.95 -8.96
CA LEU A 175 -11.92 5.24 -9.23
C LEU A 175 -11.55 4.94 -10.69
N GLU A 176 -12.09 3.87 -11.28
CA GLU A 176 -11.95 3.56 -12.71
C GLU A 176 -12.61 4.63 -13.58
N ASP A 177 -13.73 5.22 -13.15
CA ASP A 177 -14.37 6.35 -13.83
C ASP A 177 -13.48 7.61 -13.85
N LEU A 178 -12.51 7.72 -12.94
CA LEU A 178 -11.49 8.78 -12.90
C LEU A 178 -10.23 8.44 -13.70
N ALA A 179 -10.12 7.23 -14.28
CA ALA A 179 -8.94 6.84 -15.03
C ALA A 179 -8.77 7.72 -16.28
N GLY A 180 -7.56 8.25 -16.46
CA GLY A 180 -7.19 9.16 -17.54
C GLY A 180 -7.57 10.63 -17.30
N LYS A 181 -8.40 10.91 -16.29
CA LYS A 181 -8.82 12.29 -15.97
C LYS A 181 -7.76 13.07 -15.20
N ARG A 182 -7.97 14.39 -15.16
CA ARG A 182 -7.26 15.33 -14.30
C ARG A 182 -7.81 15.21 -12.88
N VAL A 183 -6.93 14.92 -11.91
CA VAL A 183 -7.30 14.69 -10.52
C VAL A 183 -6.39 15.48 -9.58
N TYR A 184 -6.90 15.76 -8.38
CA TYR A 184 -6.09 16.22 -7.26
C TYR A 184 -5.93 15.13 -6.21
N LEU A 185 -4.79 15.16 -5.52
CA LEU A 185 -4.51 14.29 -4.39
C LEU A 185 -4.77 15.05 -3.09
N GLN A 186 -5.89 14.77 -2.44
CA GLN A 186 -6.31 15.43 -1.21
C GLN A 186 -5.95 14.56 0.01
N LEU A 187 -5.38 15.15 1.05
CA LEU A 187 -5.24 14.50 2.35
C LEU A 187 -6.62 14.39 3.00
N LYS A 188 -7.01 13.15 3.30
CA LYS A 188 -8.30 12.82 3.88
C LYS A 188 -8.53 13.60 5.18
N ASP A 189 -9.72 14.20 5.27
CA ASP A 189 -10.29 14.84 6.46
C ASP A 189 -9.52 16.09 6.97
N THR A 190 -8.69 16.70 6.11
CA THR A 190 -7.92 17.92 6.45
C THR A 190 -8.10 19.07 5.47
N GLY A 191 -8.70 18.84 4.29
CA GLY A 191 -8.81 19.85 3.22
C GLY A 191 -7.47 20.21 2.56
N LYS A 192 -6.36 19.56 2.93
CA LYS A 192 -5.04 19.82 2.34
C LYS A 192 -4.86 19.04 1.04
N PHE A 193 -4.14 19.61 0.09
CA PHE A 193 -3.85 19.00 -1.21
C PHE A 193 -2.35 18.90 -1.48
N ALA A 194 -1.97 17.95 -2.32
CA ALA A 194 -0.59 17.85 -2.78
C ALA A 194 -0.28 18.94 -3.82
N LYS A 195 0.78 19.71 -3.58
CA LYS A 195 1.33 20.71 -4.49
C LYS A 195 2.81 20.49 -4.72
N ARG A 196 3.22 20.64 -5.97
CA ARG A 196 4.58 20.51 -6.46
C ARG A 196 5.35 21.80 -6.18
N PHE A 197 6.46 21.67 -5.48
CA PHE A 197 7.48 22.70 -5.33
C PHE A 197 8.82 22.12 -5.82
N GLY A 198 9.35 22.67 -6.92
CA GLY A 198 10.48 22.07 -7.63
C GLY A 198 10.11 20.68 -8.16
N ASP A 199 10.74 19.63 -7.66
CA ASP A 199 10.43 18.24 -8.02
C ASP A 199 9.67 17.48 -6.93
N GLU A 200 9.50 18.08 -5.74
CA GLU A 200 8.91 17.43 -4.57
C GLU A 200 7.45 17.85 -4.37
N LEU A 201 6.66 16.99 -3.72
CA LEU A 201 5.27 17.27 -3.35
C LEU A 201 5.15 17.59 -1.87
N TYR A 202 4.41 18.66 -1.58
CA TYR A 202 4.09 19.15 -0.24
C TYR A 202 2.58 19.21 -0.06
N LEU A 203 2.11 19.12 1.17
CA LEU A 203 0.73 19.42 1.51
C LEU A 203 0.55 20.92 1.70
N VAL A 204 -0.36 21.49 0.93
CA VAL A 204 -0.81 22.87 1.05
C VAL A 204 -2.28 22.88 1.43
N GLN A 205 -2.68 23.85 2.23
CA GLN A 205 -4.09 24.10 2.48
C GLN A 205 -4.61 25.00 1.38
N ASP A 206 -5.66 24.56 0.70
CA ASP A 206 -6.38 25.39 -0.26
C ASP A 206 -7.58 26.00 0.47
N ASP A 207 -7.53 27.30 0.72
CA ASP A 207 -8.66 28.03 1.32
C ASP A 207 -9.49 28.65 0.19
N PRO A 208 -10.68 28.10 -0.11
CA PRO A 208 -11.54 28.62 -1.16
C PRO A 208 -12.10 30.01 -0.86
N SER A 209 -12.09 30.43 0.42
CA SER A 209 -12.54 31.76 0.85
C SER A 209 -11.47 32.85 0.74
N GLU A 210 -10.20 32.45 0.54
CA GLU A 210 -9.10 33.37 0.28
C GLU A 210 -9.34 34.09 -1.05
N LYS A 211 -9.44 35.42 -0.98
CA LYS A 211 -9.75 36.27 -2.15
C LYS A 211 -8.49 36.74 -2.85
N ASP A 212 -7.36 36.73 -2.15
CA ASP A 212 -6.09 37.12 -2.73
C ASP A 212 -5.51 35.97 -3.56
N TRP A 213 -5.29 36.24 -4.84
CA TRP A 213 -4.74 35.29 -5.80
C TRP A 213 -3.32 34.86 -5.43
N ALA A 214 -2.55 35.71 -4.72
CA ALA A 214 -1.18 35.41 -4.31
C ALA A 214 -1.12 34.35 -3.20
N PHE A 215 -2.16 34.24 -2.37
CA PHE A 215 -2.24 33.29 -1.27
C PHE A 215 -3.02 32.01 -1.64
N ARG A 216 -3.81 32.03 -2.72
CA ARG A 216 -4.47 30.82 -3.24
C ARG A 216 -3.46 29.77 -3.72
N GLN A 217 -3.35 28.69 -2.97
CA GLN A 217 -2.45 27.59 -3.30
C GLN A 217 -3.12 26.59 -4.25
N ARG A 218 -2.98 26.80 -5.57
CA ARG A 218 -3.47 25.81 -6.55
C ARG A 218 -2.81 24.44 -6.37
N PRO A 219 -3.57 23.35 -6.15
CA PRO A 219 -3.05 22.00 -6.08
C PRO A 219 -2.38 21.55 -7.38
N THR A 220 -1.51 20.55 -7.29
CA THR A 220 -0.93 19.94 -8.50
C THR A 220 -1.93 19.01 -9.16
N ALA A 221 -2.32 19.36 -10.39
CA ALA A 221 -3.12 18.53 -11.24
C ALA A 221 -2.32 17.31 -11.74
N LEU A 222 -2.88 16.11 -11.54
CA LEU A 222 -2.28 14.86 -11.95
C LEU A 222 -3.21 14.15 -12.92
N ARG A 223 -2.66 13.48 -13.94
CA ARG A 223 -3.38 12.50 -14.73
C ARG A 223 -3.32 11.14 -14.03
N LEU A 224 -4.49 10.57 -13.75
CA LEU A 224 -4.59 9.29 -13.04
C LEU A 224 -4.52 8.10 -13.98
N GLY A 225 -3.62 7.15 -13.73
CA GLY A 225 -3.70 5.80 -14.26
C GLY A 225 -4.25 4.84 -13.21
N VAL A 226 -5.24 4.02 -13.56
CA VAL A 226 -5.85 3.03 -12.65
C VAL A 226 -5.76 1.64 -13.26
N ARG A 227 -5.42 0.65 -12.42
CA ARG A 227 -5.51 -0.76 -12.76
C ARG A 227 -6.01 -1.56 -11.57
N VAL A 228 -7.26 -1.99 -11.63
CA VAL A 228 -7.87 -2.88 -10.64
C VAL A 228 -7.45 -4.32 -10.95
N GLN A 229 -6.74 -4.96 -10.03
CA GLN A 229 -6.38 -6.39 -10.15
C GLN A 229 -7.34 -7.29 -9.38
N ALA A 230 -7.83 -6.80 -8.26
CA ALA A 230 -8.85 -7.42 -7.42
C ALA A 230 -9.62 -6.31 -6.69
N TYR A 231 -10.74 -6.66 -6.04
CA TYR A 231 -11.56 -5.66 -5.35
C TYR A 231 -10.81 -4.92 -4.23
N ASN A 232 -9.72 -5.50 -3.72
CA ASN A 232 -8.89 -4.93 -2.67
C ASN A 232 -7.43 -4.68 -3.10
N CYS A 233 -7.12 -4.85 -4.39
CA CYS A 233 -5.80 -4.61 -4.95
C CYS A 233 -5.96 -3.69 -6.16
N VAL A 234 -5.78 -2.40 -5.92
CA VAL A 234 -5.83 -1.37 -6.95
C VAL A 234 -4.46 -0.75 -7.09
N ARG A 235 -3.96 -0.71 -8.32
CA ARG A 235 -2.72 -0.01 -8.64
C ARG A 235 -3.05 1.32 -9.27
N VAL A 236 -2.37 2.35 -8.81
CA VAL A 236 -2.48 3.70 -9.33
C VAL A 236 -1.12 4.22 -9.78
N GLU A 237 -1.14 5.04 -10.82
CA GLU A 237 0.00 5.75 -11.39
C GLU A 237 -0.44 7.21 -11.55
N PHE A 238 0.47 8.14 -11.28
CA PHE A 238 0.15 9.57 -11.37
C PHE A 238 1.18 10.24 -12.27
N GLU A 239 0.71 10.91 -13.30
CA GLU A 239 1.52 11.71 -14.21
C GLU A 239 1.18 13.18 -14.02
N ASP A 240 2.17 14.07 -14.14
CA ASP A 240 1.94 15.51 -14.09
C ASP A 240 1.08 15.94 -15.28
N TYR A 241 -0.06 16.59 -15.01
CA TYR A 241 -0.99 17.01 -16.05
C TYR A 241 -0.43 18.17 -16.90
N GLU A 242 0.29 19.10 -16.26
CA GLU A 242 0.88 20.27 -16.94
C GLU A 242 2.18 19.92 -17.65
N LYS A 243 2.93 18.95 -17.13
CA LYS A 243 4.21 18.49 -17.71
C LYS A 243 4.18 16.99 -18.03
N PRO A 244 3.51 16.58 -19.13
CA PRO A 244 3.46 15.18 -19.55
C PRO A 244 4.84 14.54 -19.64
N GLY A 245 4.94 13.28 -19.21
CA GLY A 245 6.17 12.51 -19.08
C GLY A 245 6.83 12.59 -17.71
N ASN A 246 6.46 13.55 -16.86
CA ASN A 246 6.83 13.55 -15.45
C ASN A 246 5.89 12.65 -14.66
N VAL A 247 6.42 11.57 -14.09
CA VAL A 247 5.63 10.57 -13.37
C VAL A 247 6.02 10.58 -11.90
N LEU A 248 5.02 10.38 -11.04
CA LEU A 248 5.18 10.35 -9.61
C LEU A 248 5.99 9.13 -9.18
N TYR A 249 6.99 9.36 -8.34
CA TYR A 249 7.81 8.29 -7.80
C TYR A 249 8.21 8.57 -6.35
N ALA A 250 8.30 7.51 -5.55
CA ALA A 250 8.83 7.62 -4.19
C ALA A 250 10.36 7.52 -4.20
N SER A 251 11.01 8.50 -3.59
CA SER A 251 12.45 8.53 -3.32
C SER A 251 12.70 8.57 -1.82
N SER A 252 13.93 8.26 -1.38
CA SER A 252 14.28 8.31 0.05
C SER A 252 14.12 9.70 0.67
N SER A 253 14.27 10.78 -0.11
CA SER A 253 14.10 12.15 0.40
C SER A 253 12.64 12.62 0.41
N GLY A 254 11.81 12.09 -0.50
CA GLY A 254 10.47 12.60 -0.72
C GLY A 254 9.74 11.96 -1.89
N LEU A 255 8.46 12.30 -2.02
CA LEU A 255 7.61 11.96 -3.15
C LEU A 255 7.82 13.00 -4.25
N LYS A 256 8.20 12.55 -5.44
CA LYS A 256 8.71 13.42 -6.50
C LYS A 256 8.06 13.19 -7.85
N LEU A 257 7.94 14.23 -8.66
CA LEU A 257 7.54 14.16 -10.07
C LEU A 257 8.79 14.26 -10.94
N THR A 258 9.14 13.20 -11.65
CA THR A 258 10.35 13.17 -12.49
C THR A 258 10.10 12.55 -13.85
N ARG A 259 10.91 12.95 -14.83
CA ARG A 259 10.85 12.37 -16.17
C ARG A 259 11.29 10.92 -16.16
N ARG A 260 10.42 10.03 -16.62
CA ARG A 260 10.74 8.60 -16.69
C ARG A 260 11.85 8.33 -17.71
N ARG A 261 12.94 7.69 -17.27
CA ARG A 261 14.06 7.28 -18.14
C ARG A 261 13.83 5.87 -18.71
N LYS A 262 14.34 5.59 -19.91
CA LYS A 262 14.11 4.31 -20.64
C LYS A 262 14.50 3.06 -19.82
N MET A 263 15.57 3.12 -19.03
CA MET A 263 16.04 1.98 -18.22
C MET A 263 15.31 1.77 -16.90
N GLN A 264 14.39 2.66 -16.51
CA GLN A 264 13.68 2.52 -15.23
C GLN A 264 12.47 1.60 -15.35
N PHE A 265 12.36 0.65 -14.41
CA PHE A 265 11.24 -0.27 -14.36
C PHE A 265 9.91 0.48 -14.16
N LYS A 266 8.90 0.16 -14.98
CA LYS A 266 7.56 0.76 -14.89
C LYS A 266 6.99 0.72 -13.47
N ARG A 267 7.21 -0.40 -12.78
CA ARG A 267 6.72 -0.66 -11.42
C ARG A 267 7.20 0.34 -10.37
N TRP A 268 8.30 1.06 -10.61
CA TRP A 268 8.82 2.04 -9.66
C TRP A 268 7.95 3.31 -9.54
N PHE A 269 7.12 3.55 -10.54
CA PHE A 269 6.23 4.71 -10.64
C PHE A 269 4.78 4.38 -10.27
N GLN A 270 4.56 3.16 -9.77
CA GLN A 270 3.23 2.67 -9.42
C GLN A 270 3.10 2.55 -7.91
N PHE A 271 1.88 2.79 -7.46
CA PHE A 271 1.49 2.69 -6.06
C PHE A 271 0.35 1.70 -5.94
N GLU A 272 0.31 0.98 -4.83
CA GLU A 272 -0.84 0.21 -4.41
C GLU A 272 -1.69 1.10 -3.50
N LEU A 273 -2.97 1.24 -3.85
CA LEU A 273 -3.93 2.03 -3.08
C LEU A 273 -4.58 1.13 -2.04
N GLY A 274 -4.31 1.43 -0.77
CA GLY A 274 -4.91 0.77 0.38
C GLY A 274 -6.39 1.11 0.54
N TRP A 275 -7.08 0.29 1.34
CA TRP A 275 -8.52 0.42 1.59
C TRP A 275 -8.95 1.82 2.07
N ASP A 276 -8.13 2.44 2.92
CA ASP A 276 -8.40 3.74 3.53
C ASP A 276 -7.84 4.92 2.72
N GLY A 277 -7.21 4.64 1.58
CA GLY A 277 -6.55 5.63 0.73
C GLY A 277 -5.04 5.76 0.95
N GLU A 278 -4.41 4.81 1.67
CA GLU A 278 -2.96 4.82 1.86
C GLU A 278 -2.26 4.50 0.53
N LEU A 279 -1.17 5.20 0.21
CA LEU A 279 -0.38 4.91 -0.99
C LEU A 279 0.89 4.16 -0.63
N GLN A 280 1.02 2.91 -1.10
CA GLN A 280 2.20 2.09 -0.90
C GLN A 280 3.02 2.04 -2.19
N SER A 281 4.31 2.39 -2.13
CA SER A 281 5.16 2.37 -3.32
C SER A 281 5.48 0.94 -3.77
N LEU A 282 5.32 0.66 -5.07
CA LEU A 282 5.74 -0.61 -5.65
C LEU A 282 7.24 -0.65 -6.01
N ARG A 283 7.96 0.47 -5.89
CA ARG A 283 9.43 0.51 -5.92
C ARG A 283 10.03 -0.19 -4.72
N HIS A 284 9.48 0.11 -3.54
CA HIS A 284 9.87 -0.50 -2.28
C HIS A 284 8.64 -0.75 -1.42
N ARG A 285 8.22 -2.01 -1.32
CA ARG A 285 6.94 -2.39 -0.67
C ARG A 285 6.81 -2.00 0.80
N ARG A 286 7.90 -1.71 1.50
CA ARG A 286 7.80 -1.20 2.88
C ARG A 286 7.52 0.29 2.95
N TRP A 287 7.52 1.00 1.82
CA TRP A 287 7.33 2.44 1.79
C TRP A 287 5.87 2.82 1.61
N PHE A 288 5.33 3.50 2.60
CA PHE A 288 4.03 4.15 2.57
C PHE A 288 4.22 5.66 2.48
N VAL A 289 3.44 6.33 1.64
CA VAL A 289 3.47 7.79 1.55
C VAL A 289 2.83 8.37 2.81
N GLY A 290 3.56 9.22 3.50
CA GLY A 290 3.06 10.02 4.62
C GLY A 290 3.41 11.48 4.44
N ALA A 291 2.84 12.33 5.29
CA ALA A 291 3.15 13.74 5.36
C ALA A 291 3.97 14.03 6.62
N GLN A 292 5.11 14.71 6.48
CA GLN A 292 5.82 15.21 7.65
C GLN A 292 5.09 16.45 8.21
N THR A 293 4.86 16.44 9.52
CA THR A 293 4.10 17.47 10.23
C THR A 293 4.79 18.84 10.25
N ARG A 294 6.12 18.89 10.20
CA ARG A 294 6.90 20.12 10.32
C ARG A 294 6.90 20.98 9.05
N ASP A 295 7.07 20.35 7.89
CA ASP A 295 7.28 21.02 6.60
C ASP A 295 6.17 20.71 5.57
N GLY A 296 5.27 19.78 5.88
CA GLY A 296 4.23 19.33 4.95
C GLY A 296 4.76 18.46 3.81
N LEU A 297 6.06 18.14 3.77
CA LEU A 297 6.66 17.37 2.68
C LEU A 297 6.13 15.92 2.69
N LEU A 298 5.66 15.47 1.53
CA LEU A 298 5.26 14.09 1.32
C LEU A 298 6.51 13.21 1.16
N ARG A 299 6.65 12.19 2.01
CA ARG A 299 7.81 11.28 1.99
C ARG A 299 7.43 9.84 2.30
N PRO A 300 8.24 8.86 1.87
CA PRO A 300 8.00 7.48 2.25
C PRO A 300 8.40 7.21 3.71
N PHE A 301 7.54 6.47 4.41
CA PHE A 301 7.80 5.90 5.72
C PHE A 301 7.81 4.37 5.65
N ILE A 302 8.63 3.74 6.48
CA ILE A 302 8.75 2.26 6.53
C ILE A 302 7.53 1.62 7.21
N SER A 303 6.79 2.40 7.99
CA SER A 303 5.70 1.91 8.82
C SER A 303 4.37 2.56 8.42
N ARG A 304 3.31 1.74 8.47
CA ARG A 304 1.97 2.11 8.01
C ARG A 304 1.24 3.05 8.96
N ASP A 305 1.56 3.04 10.24
CA ASP A 305 1.04 3.97 11.24
C ASP A 305 1.33 5.44 10.90
N LYS A 306 2.41 5.69 10.14
CA LYS A 306 2.80 7.02 9.64
C LYS A 306 2.31 7.29 8.22
N ALA A 307 1.53 6.37 7.63
CA ALA A 307 0.98 6.56 6.29
C ALA A 307 -0.13 7.61 6.32
N ALA A 308 -0.10 8.52 5.35
CA ALA A 308 -1.19 9.43 5.09
C ALA A 308 -2.26 8.70 4.26
N THR A 309 -3.52 9.08 4.48
CA THR A 309 -4.65 8.60 3.70
C THR A 309 -5.07 9.68 2.71
N PHE A 310 -5.13 9.33 1.43
CA PHE A 310 -5.46 10.27 0.37
C PHE A 310 -6.79 9.94 -0.28
N LYS A 311 -7.56 10.99 -0.61
CA LYS A 311 -8.70 10.94 -1.51
C LYS A 311 -8.25 11.44 -2.87
N ILE A 312 -8.58 10.69 -3.92
CA ILE A 312 -8.38 11.11 -5.30
C ILE A 312 -9.68 11.75 -5.76
N VAL A 313 -9.62 13.02 -6.13
CA VAL A 313 -10.81 13.82 -6.49
C VAL A 313 -10.69 14.31 -7.93
N ASP A 314 -11.81 14.38 -8.63
CA ASP A 314 -11.87 14.98 -9.97
C ASP A 314 -11.51 16.46 -9.86
N ALA A 315 -10.47 16.88 -10.59
CA ALA A 315 -9.98 18.25 -10.51
C ALA A 315 -10.94 19.23 -11.17
N ASP A 316 -11.60 18.81 -12.26
CA ASP A 316 -12.45 19.69 -13.05
C ASP A 316 -13.76 19.98 -12.30
N ASP A 317 -14.33 18.97 -11.64
CA ASP A 317 -15.48 19.15 -10.74
C ASP A 317 -15.16 20.06 -9.56
N MET A 318 -13.93 19.99 -9.03
CA MET A 318 -13.50 20.81 -7.90
C MET A 318 -13.21 22.27 -8.29
N ASP A 319 -12.57 22.46 -9.44
CA ASP A 319 -12.32 23.79 -9.99
C ASP A 319 -13.64 24.49 -10.35
N ALA A 320 -14.63 23.75 -10.87
CA ALA A 320 -15.97 24.30 -11.19
C ALA A 320 -16.77 24.76 -9.95
N GLN A 321 -16.52 24.14 -8.80
CA GLN A 321 -17.13 24.54 -7.52
C GLN A 321 -16.41 25.72 -6.86
N SER A 322 -15.20 26.05 -7.33
CA SER A 322 -14.42 27.17 -6.81
C SER A 322 -14.87 28.48 -7.45
N PRO A 323 -15.10 29.55 -6.68
CA PRO A 323 -15.54 30.81 -7.26
C PRO A 323 -14.47 31.37 -8.20
N VAL A 324 -14.87 31.61 -9.45
CA VAL A 324 -14.08 32.34 -10.46
C VAL A 324 -13.92 33.76 -9.94
N ILE A 325 -12.71 34.11 -9.53
CA ILE A 325 -12.35 35.50 -9.26
C ILE A 325 -11.90 36.06 -10.60
N GLU A 326 -12.71 36.94 -11.18
CA GLU A 326 -12.29 37.72 -12.34
C GLU A 326 -11.06 38.55 -11.94
N PRO A 327 -9.99 38.59 -12.76
CA PRO A 327 -8.91 39.54 -12.52
C PRO A 327 -9.50 40.94 -12.57
N SER A 328 -9.39 41.68 -11.46
CA SER A 328 -9.82 43.08 -11.43
C SER A 328 -9.05 43.84 -12.52
N SER A 329 -9.77 44.48 -13.44
CA SER A 329 -9.23 45.32 -14.52
C SER A 329 -8.60 46.63 -14.01
N SER A 330 -8.05 46.66 -12.81
CA SER A 330 -7.62 47.87 -12.10
C SER A 330 -6.10 48.01 -11.98
N ASP A 331 -5.33 47.37 -12.86
CA ASP A 331 -3.90 47.65 -13.04
C ASP A 331 -3.64 48.37 -14.38
N SER A 332 -4.55 49.26 -14.79
CA SER A 332 -4.18 50.37 -15.67
C SER A 332 -3.69 51.51 -14.79
N GLU A 333 -2.45 51.40 -14.28
CA GLU A 333 -1.74 52.57 -13.79
C GLU A 333 -1.47 53.49 -14.98
N ASP A 334 -2.39 54.43 -15.19
CA ASP A 334 -2.20 55.60 -16.02
C ASP A 334 -1.19 56.52 -15.31
N SER A 335 0.09 56.19 -15.39
CA SER A 335 1.17 57.00 -14.82
C SER A 335 1.51 58.16 -15.76
N SER A 336 0.61 59.14 -15.85
CA SER A 336 0.96 60.45 -16.40
C SER A 336 1.82 61.20 -15.38
N TYR A 337 3.15 61.06 -15.46
CA TYR A 337 4.09 61.97 -14.81
C TYR A 337 4.77 62.86 -15.85
N PRO A 338 4.86 64.18 -15.62
CA PRO A 338 5.47 65.12 -16.56
C PRO A 338 7.00 64.97 -16.61
N THR A 339 7.52 65.03 -17.83
CA THR A 339 8.94 64.98 -18.20
C THR A 339 9.72 66.18 -17.66
N ALA A 340 10.82 65.97 -16.93
CA ALA A 340 12.02 66.82 -16.88
C ALA A 340 13.15 66.16 -16.03
N PRO A 341 14.43 66.54 -16.19
CA PRO A 341 15.26 66.40 -17.39
C PRO A 341 16.53 65.57 -17.13
N VAL A 342 17.15 65.12 -18.22
CA VAL A 342 18.42 64.37 -18.26
C VAL A 342 19.56 65.17 -17.60
N ILE A 343 20.13 64.66 -16.50
CA ILE A 343 21.38 65.15 -15.93
C ILE A 343 22.51 64.21 -16.37
N LYS A 344 23.46 64.81 -17.11
CA LYS A 344 24.64 64.17 -17.72
C LYS A 344 25.62 63.70 -16.64
N ARG A 345 26.14 62.48 -16.85
CA ARG A 345 27.22 61.85 -16.10
C ARG A 345 28.54 62.58 -16.42
N ALA A 346 29.22 63.09 -15.40
CA ALA A 346 30.58 63.63 -15.50
C ALA A 346 31.58 62.60 -14.94
N GLU A 347 32.59 62.29 -15.74
CA GLU A 347 33.80 61.54 -15.38
C GLU A 347 34.67 62.37 -14.42
N SER A 348 35.38 61.71 -13.50
CA SER A 348 36.77 62.01 -13.09
C SER A 348 37.25 61.02 -12.02
N ALA A 349 38.36 60.33 -12.30
CA ALA A 349 39.27 59.72 -11.31
C ALA A 349 40.27 60.79 -10.81
N PRO A 350 41.00 60.58 -9.70
CA PRO A 350 42.40 60.05 -9.79
C PRO A 350 42.82 59.10 -8.61
N GLU A 351 43.61 58.05 -8.87
CA GLU A 351 45.08 57.82 -8.61
C GLU A 351 45.50 57.73 -7.12
N LEU A 352 45.92 56.53 -6.66
CA LEU A 352 47.30 56.04 -6.31
C LEU A 352 47.77 56.53 -4.91
N GLU A 353 48.33 55.72 -3.99
CA GLU A 353 49.62 55.02 -4.06
C GLU A 353 49.80 53.90 -2.99
N HIS A 354 50.82 53.08 -3.24
CA HIS A 354 51.39 51.96 -2.48
C HIS A 354 51.87 52.25 -1.04
N SER A 355 51.90 51.19 -0.21
CA SER A 355 53.15 50.77 0.47
C SER A 355 53.10 49.31 0.90
N ASN A 356 54.19 48.60 0.59
CA ASN A 356 54.55 47.28 1.11
C ASN A 356 54.88 47.37 2.61
N ASP A 357 54.79 46.25 3.32
CA ASP A 357 55.99 45.64 3.92
C ASP A 357 55.74 44.18 4.34
N ASN A 358 56.75 43.37 4.06
CA ASN A 358 56.95 41.98 4.46
C ASN A 358 57.26 41.87 5.96
N GLU A 359 57.08 40.66 6.52
CA GLU A 359 57.97 39.93 7.45
C GLU A 359 57.11 38.83 8.12
N ASP A 360 57.26 37.57 7.73
CA ASP A 360 58.27 36.59 8.19
C ASP A 360 57.84 35.79 9.43
N GLY A 361 58.15 34.49 9.41
CA GLY A 361 58.22 33.61 10.60
C GLY A 361 56.96 32.80 10.88
N ASP A 362 56.74 31.62 10.30
CA ASP A 362 57.45 30.34 10.51
C ASP A 362 57.02 29.56 11.78
N SER A 363 57.02 28.23 11.59
CA SER A 363 57.12 27.15 12.59
C SER A 363 55.88 26.77 13.43
N SER A 364 55.15 25.75 12.93
CA SER A 364 55.00 24.39 13.53
C SER A 364 53.59 23.81 13.39
#